data_AF-A0A814XZR4-F1
#
_entry.id   AF-A0A814XZR4-F1
#
_cell.length_a   1.000
_cell.length_b   1.000
_cell.length_c   1.000
_cell.angle_alpha   90.00
_cell.angle_beta   90.00
_cell.angle_gamma   90.00
#
_symmetry.space_group_name_H-M   'P 1'
#
loop_
_entity.id
_entity.type
_entity.pdbx_description
1 polymer ?
#
loop_
_entity_poly.entity_id
_entity_poly.type
_entity_poly.pdbx_seq_one_letter_code
_entity_poly.pdbx_strand_id
1 'polypeptide(L)'
;MLLSFRWQKIFKSRLVLALTAGAKYYFNFIICIFGLLFLDSIRELRKYSAWNVKDLATPHGEANAHMKQFRSQRNFYIAGFALFLWFVIKRLVGLTGMCAREMANSAAIHKQAEGARRFADSVTSDDLKKDDIKKNIPVATGDAPRYIDPSEHDAELSVLKQGTKI
;
A
#
# COMPACT_ATOMS: atom_id res chain seq x y z
N MET A 1 -20.12 -12.77 -11.90
CA MET A 1 -19.87 -11.32 -11.88
C MET A 1 -20.58 -10.55 -10.74
N LEU A 2 -21.46 -11.16 -9.93
CA LEU A 2 -22.23 -10.46 -8.88
C LEU A 2 -21.55 -10.38 -7.50
N LEU A 3 -20.56 -11.24 -7.23
CA LEU A 3 -19.81 -11.21 -5.97
C LEU A 3 -19.03 -9.89 -5.83
N SER A 4 -18.43 -9.41 -6.92
CA SER A 4 -17.59 -8.20 -6.95
C SER A 4 -18.32 -6.94 -6.51
N PHE A 5 -19.59 -6.75 -6.88
CA PHE A 5 -20.37 -5.56 -6.52
C PHE A 5 -20.76 -5.51 -5.04
N ARG A 6 -21.08 -6.66 -4.43
CA ARG A 6 -21.44 -6.72 -3.00
C ARG A 6 -20.23 -6.45 -2.12
N TRP A 7 -19.08 -7.04 -2.48
CA TRP A 7 -17.83 -6.80 -1.77
C TRP A 7 -17.32 -5.37 -1.94
N GLN A 8 -17.42 -4.78 -3.14
CA GLN A 8 -17.11 -3.36 -3.36
C GLN A 8 -17.89 -2.43 -2.42
N LYS A 9 -19.17 -2.72 -2.16
CA LYS A 9 -20.00 -1.93 -1.23
C LYS A 9 -19.53 -2.06 0.22
N ILE A 10 -19.07 -3.25 0.62
CA ILE A 10 -18.49 -3.50 1.94
C ILE A 10 -17.15 -2.76 2.09
N PHE A 11 -16.28 -2.84 1.08
CA PHE A 11 -14.97 -2.17 1.06
C PHE A 11 -15.06 -0.64 0.99
N LYS A 12 -16.13 -0.09 0.40
CA LYS A 12 -16.39 1.37 0.37
C LYS A 12 -17.22 1.87 1.56
N SER A 13 -17.53 1.02 2.53
CA SER A 13 -18.30 1.41 3.72
C SER A 13 -17.51 2.35 4.62
N ARG A 14 -18.21 3.24 5.34
CA ARG A 14 -17.63 4.17 6.34
C ARG A 14 -16.80 3.44 7.40
N LEU A 15 -17.13 2.18 7.69
CA LEU A 15 -16.40 1.31 8.61
C LEU A 15 -14.99 0.98 8.08
N VAL A 16 -14.87 0.66 6.80
CA VAL A 16 -13.57 0.39 6.17
C VAL A 16 -12.76 1.66 6.06
N LEU A 17 -13.38 2.81 5.77
CA LEU A 17 -12.69 4.10 5.76
C LEU A 17 -12.13 4.48 7.15
N ALA A 18 -12.91 4.26 8.22
CA ALA A 18 -12.47 4.44 9.59
C ALA A 18 -11.34 3.47 9.98
N LEU A 19 -11.44 2.20 9.56
CA LEU A 19 -10.35 1.23 9.71
C LEU A 19 -9.10 1.66 8.95
N THR A 20 -9.24 2.30 7.78
CA THR A 20 -8.10 2.73 6.96
C THR A 20 -7.37 3.92 7.62
N ALA A 21 -8.10 4.83 8.27
CA ALA A 21 -7.52 6.01 8.94
C ALA A 21 -6.57 5.64 10.09
N GLY A 22 -6.89 4.57 10.84
CA GLY A 22 -6.07 4.07 11.95
C GLY A 22 -5.38 2.73 11.68
N ALA A 23 -5.44 2.20 10.46
CA ALA A 23 -5.17 0.79 10.16
C ALA A 23 -3.82 0.34 10.69
N LYS A 24 -2.78 1.16 10.49
CA LYS A 24 -1.42 0.86 10.93
C LYS A 24 -1.32 0.59 12.42
N TYR A 25 -2.04 1.37 13.25
CA TYR A 25 -2.07 1.19 14.69
C TYR A 25 -2.81 -0.09 15.09
N TYR A 26 -3.99 -0.34 14.51
CA TYR A 26 -4.74 -1.57 14.78
C TYR A 26 -4.01 -2.83 14.31
N PHE A 27 -3.38 -2.80 13.13
CA PHE A 27 -2.56 -3.91 12.62
C PHE A 27 -1.38 -4.21 13.53
N ASN A 28 -0.76 -3.17 14.11
CA ASN A 28 0.34 -3.34 15.05
C ASN A 28 -0.14 -3.86 16.41
N PHE A 29 -1.29 -3.39 16.90
CA PHE A 29 -1.88 -3.86 18.14
C PHE A 29 -2.26 -5.35 18.08
N ILE A 30 -2.87 -5.78 16.97
CA ILE A 30 -3.28 -7.19 16.80
C ILE A 30 -2.07 -8.13 16.70
N ILE A 31 -0.97 -7.73 16.04
CA ILE A 31 0.24 -8.58 16.03
C ILE A 31 0.85 -8.68 17.43
N CYS A 32 0.79 -7.63 18.26
CA CYS A 32 1.19 -7.72 19.66
C CYS A 32 0.35 -8.74 20.42
N ILE A 33 -0.99 -8.72 20.24
CA ILE A 33 -1.89 -9.70 20.86
C ILE A 33 -1.54 -11.12 20.42
N PHE A 34 -1.39 -11.37 19.11
CA PHE A 34 -0.98 -12.69 18.61
C PHE A 34 0.39 -13.12 19.15
N GLY A 35 1.34 -12.19 19.26
CA GLY A 35 2.64 -12.44 19.86
C GLY A 35 2.54 -12.85 21.32
N LEU A 36 1.68 -12.19 22.11
CA LEU A 36 1.44 -12.56 23.51
C LEU A 36 0.79 -13.94 23.64
N LEU A 37 -0.24 -14.24 22.84
CA LEU A 37 -0.88 -15.56 22.80
C LEU A 37 0.10 -16.67 22.43
N PHE A 38 0.99 -16.39 21.47
CA PHE A 38 2.01 -17.35 21.05
C PHE A 38 3.07 -17.56 22.14
N LEU A 39 3.55 -16.49 22.78
CA LEU A 39 4.49 -16.58 23.90
C LEU A 39 3.88 -17.29 25.11
N ASP A 40 2.60 -17.05 25.39
CA ASP A 40 1.85 -17.76 26.42
C ASP A 40 1.78 -19.27 26.11
N SER A 41 1.45 -19.62 24.88
CA SER A 41 1.42 -21.01 24.43
C SER A 41 2.79 -21.69 24.49
N ILE A 42 3.88 -20.96 24.20
CA ILE A 42 5.26 -21.46 24.38
C ILE A 42 5.56 -21.72 25.86
N ARG A 43 5.20 -20.78 26.74
CA ARG A 43 5.38 -20.95 28.19
C ARG A 43 4.59 -22.15 28.69
N GLU A 44 3.34 -22.30 28.26
CA GLU A 44 2.47 -23.40 28.60
C GLU A 44 3.03 -24.74 28.12
N LEU A 45 3.52 -24.80 26.88
CA LEU A 45 4.14 -25.98 26.31
C LEU A 45 5.42 -26.38 27.07
N ARG A 46 6.30 -25.43 27.40
CA ARG A 46 7.51 -25.70 28.20
C ARG A 46 7.17 -26.17 29.61
N LYS A 47 6.18 -25.55 30.25
CA LYS A 47 5.70 -25.90 31.60
C LYS A 47 5.19 -27.34 31.66
N TYR A 48 4.42 -27.78 30.67
CA TYR A 48 3.86 -29.14 30.66
C TYR A 48 4.75 -30.16 29.93
N SER A 49 5.83 -29.72 29.27
CA SER A 49 6.85 -30.60 28.72
C SER A 49 7.85 -31.09 29.78
N ALA A 50 8.07 -30.33 30.85
CA ALA A 50 8.89 -30.74 31.98
C ALA A 50 8.02 -31.59 32.93
N TRP A 51 8.21 -32.91 32.89
CA TRP A 51 7.52 -33.85 33.77
C TRP A 51 7.83 -33.54 35.24
N ASN A 52 6.83 -33.11 36.02
CA ASN A 52 7.01 -32.98 37.47
C ASN A 52 7.01 -34.38 38.09
N VAL A 53 8.08 -34.75 38.78
CA VAL A 53 8.21 -36.05 39.48
C VAL A 53 7.02 -36.32 40.43
N LYS A 54 6.40 -35.27 40.96
CA LYS A 54 5.18 -35.36 41.79
C LYS A 54 3.92 -35.74 41.01
N ASP A 55 3.79 -35.29 39.76
CA ASP A 55 2.64 -35.61 38.90
C ASP A 55 2.71 -37.07 38.40
N LEU A 56 3.89 -37.69 38.33
CA LEU A 56 4.06 -39.09 37.93
C LEU A 56 4.00 -40.10 39.09
N ALA A 57 3.95 -39.63 40.34
CA ALA A 57 4.00 -40.51 41.51
C ALA A 57 2.72 -41.34 41.72
N THR A 58 1.61 -41.01 41.03
CA THR A 58 0.34 -41.73 41.12
C THR A 58 -0.29 -41.94 39.74
N PRO A 59 -1.00 -43.06 39.49
CA PRO A 59 -1.65 -43.32 38.20
C PRO A 59 -2.65 -42.24 37.76
N HIS A 60 -3.34 -41.60 38.72
CA HIS A 60 -4.23 -40.46 38.43
C HIS A 60 -3.47 -39.16 38.11
N GLY A 61 -2.29 -38.96 38.69
CA GLY A 61 -1.43 -37.83 38.35
C GLY A 61 -0.89 -37.93 36.91
N GLU A 62 -0.47 -39.13 36.49
CA GLU A 62 0.05 -39.40 35.15
C GLU A 62 -0.99 -39.08 34.07
N ALA A 63 -2.22 -39.61 34.21
CA ALA A 63 -3.31 -39.33 33.27
C ALA A 63 -3.62 -37.82 33.15
N ASN A 64 -3.60 -37.10 34.28
CA ASN A 64 -3.81 -35.66 34.32
C ASN A 64 -2.66 -34.87 33.66
N ALA A 65 -1.41 -35.33 33.82
CA ALA A 65 -0.24 -34.73 33.17
C ALA A 65 -0.32 -34.89 31.65
N HIS A 66 -0.62 -36.10 31.16
CA HIS A 66 -0.81 -36.36 29.73
C HIS A 66 -1.93 -35.48 29.15
N MET A 67 -3.08 -35.37 29.83
CA MET A 67 -4.18 -34.51 29.37
C MET A 67 -3.77 -33.03 29.25
N LYS A 68 -3.00 -32.50 30.21
CA LYS A 68 -2.49 -31.11 30.16
C LYS A 68 -1.50 -30.92 29.00
N GLN A 69 -0.62 -31.90 28.77
CA GLN A 69 0.33 -31.86 27.66
C GLN A 69 -0.39 -31.80 26.30
N PHE A 70 -1.38 -32.66 26.07
CA PHE A 70 -2.17 -32.64 24.83
C PHE A 70 -2.94 -31.33 24.64
N ARG A 71 -3.43 -30.70 25.72
CA ARG A 71 -4.07 -29.38 25.65
C ARG A 71 -3.07 -28.32 25.20
N SER A 72 -1.90 -28.24 25.83
CA SER A 72 -0.89 -27.24 25.51
C SER A 72 -0.29 -27.37 24.10
N GLN A 73 -0.10 -28.60 23.62
CA GLN A 73 0.37 -28.86 22.25
C GLN A 73 -0.62 -28.32 21.20
N ARG A 74 -1.92 -28.60 21.36
CA ARG A 74 -2.95 -28.09 20.44
C ARG A 74 -3.05 -26.58 20.47
N ASN A 75 -3.03 -25.98 21.66
CA ASN A 75 -3.08 -24.53 21.82
C ASN A 75 -1.88 -23.85 21.14
N PHE A 76 -0.68 -24.42 21.29
CA PHE A 76 0.53 -23.93 20.63
C PHE A 76 0.43 -23.95 19.10
N TYR A 77 -0.06 -25.04 18.51
CA TYR A 77 -0.22 -25.11 17.05
C TYR A 77 -1.25 -24.10 16.53
N ILE A 78 -2.38 -23.92 17.22
CA ILE A 78 -3.40 -22.93 16.84
C ILE A 78 -2.83 -21.52 16.92
N ALA A 79 -2.16 -21.18 18.02
CA ALA A 79 -1.56 -19.85 18.22
C ALA A 79 -0.47 -19.56 17.18
N GLY A 80 0.41 -20.52 16.90
CA GLY A 80 1.46 -20.39 15.89
C GLY A 80 0.89 -20.24 14.48
N PHE A 81 -0.11 -21.05 14.13
CA PHE A 81 -0.77 -20.97 12.83
C PHE A 81 -1.53 -19.65 12.64
N ALA A 82 -2.21 -19.16 13.68
CA ALA A 82 -2.90 -17.87 13.64
C ALA A 82 -1.92 -16.70 13.43
N LEU A 83 -0.78 -16.71 14.13
CA LEU A 83 0.27 -15.70 13.98
C LEU A 83 0.87 -15.72 12.57
N PHE A 84 1.12 -16.90 12.01
CA PHE A 84 1.57 -17.05 10.63
C PHE A 84 0.53 -16.53 9.62
N LEU A 85 -0.72 -16.96 9.74
CA LEU A 85 -1.80 -16.55 8.85
C LEU A 85 -2.01 -15.04 8.89
N TRP A 86 -1.92 -14.43 10.07
CA TRP A 86 -1.99 -12.98 10.22
C TRP A 86 -0.88 -12.26 9.43
N PHE A 87 0.35 -12.77 9.47
CA PHE A 87 1.45 -12.21 8.67
C PHE A 87 1.17 -12.34 7.16
N VAL A 88 0.67 -13.49 6.72
CA VAL A 88 0.27 -13.72 5.32
C VAL A 88 -0.81 -12.71 4.90
N ILE A 89 -1.87 -12.54 5.70
CA ILE A 89 -2.94 -11.58 5.41
C ILE A 89 -2.39 -10.15 5.34
N LYS A 90 -1.56 -9.74 6.30
CA LYS A 90 -0.92 -8.41 6.30
C LYS A 90 -0.13 -8.17 5.01
N ARG A 91 0.64 -9.17 4.57
CA ARG A 91 1.42 -9.10 3.33
C ARG A 91 0.52 -9.03 2.10
N LEU A 92 -0.52 -9.85 2.04
CA LEU A 92 -1.48 -9.88 0.93
C LEU A 92 -2.25 -8.57 0.80
N VAL A 93 -2.80 -8.04 1.89
CA VAL A 93 -3.52 -6.75 1.88
C VAL A 93 -2.61 -5.61 1.39
N GLY A 94 -1.35 -5.61 1.86
CA GLY A 94 -0.35 -4.65 1.37
C GLY A 94 -0.11 -4.78 -0.13
N LEU A 95 0.15 -5.99 -0.62
CA LEU A 95 0.37 -6.27 -2.05
C LEU A 95 -0.84 -5.87 -2.90
N THR A 96 -2.06 -6.21 -2.49
CA THR A 96 -3.29 -5.80 -3.19
C THR A 96 -3.43 -4.29 -3.24
N GLY A 97 -3.10 -3.58 -2.16
CA GLY A 97 -3.07 -2.12 -2.14
C GLY A 97 -2.05 -1.54 -3.13
N MET A 98 -0.88 -2.16 -3.30
CA MET A 98 0.10 -1.74 -4.31
C MET A 98 -0.41 -1.97 -5.73
N CYS A 99 -0.92 -3.17 -6.03
CA CYS A 99 -1.49 -3.48 -7.34
C CYS A 99 -2.65 -2.56 -7.71
N ALA A 100 -3.52 -2.21 -6.76
CA ALA A 100 -4.63 -1.29 -6.99
C ALA A 100 -4.15 0.14 -7.30
N ARG A 101 -3.14 0.63 -6.57
CA ARG A 101 -2.53 1.95 -6.84
C ARG A 101 -1.87 1.99 -8.21
N GLU A 102 -1.18 0.92 -8.60
CA GLU A 102 -0.51 0.85 -9.90
C GLU A 102 -1.50 0.86 -11.06
N MET A 103 -2.60 0.10 -10.94
CA MET A 103 -3.70 0.13 -11.92
C MET A 103 -4.37 1.50 -12.01
N ALA A 104 -4.53 2.21 -10.89
CA ALA A 104 -5.07 3.57 -10.90
C ALA A 104 -4.09 4.57 -11.52
N ASN A 105 -2.79 4.40 -11.25
CA ASN A 105 -1.72 5.25 -11.80
C ASN A 105 -1.59 5.06 -13.31
N SER A 106 -1.58 3.82 -13.80
CA SER A 106 -1.51 3.53 -15.24
C SER A 106 -2.70 4.10 -16.00
N ALA A 107 -3.91 4.02 -15.45
CA ALA A 107 -5.10 4.65 -16.02
C ALA A 107 -5.00 6.19 -16.06
N ALA A 108 -4.42 6.81 -15.04
CA ALA A 108 -4.20 8.26 -15.01
C ALA A 108 -3.13 8.69 -16.02
N ILE A 109 -2.01 7.97 -16.10
CA ILE A 109 -0.93 8.20 -17.08
C ILE A 109 -1.48 8.05 -18.50
N HIS A 110 -2.31 7.04 -18.77
CA HIS A 110 -2.93 6.85 -20.08
C HIS A 110 -3.80 8.06 -20.48
N LYS A 111 -4.62 8.56 -19.55
CA LYS A 111 -5.43 9.78 -19.77
C LYS A 111 -4.58 11.03 -19.99
N GLN A 112 -3.46 11.16 -19.26
CA GLN A 112 -2.52 12.26 -19.46
C GLN A 112 -1.87 12.18 -20.84
N ALA A 113 -1.46 10.98 -21.28
CA ALA A 113 -0.91 10.77 -22.62
C ALA A 113 -1.94 11.07 -23.73
N GLU A 114 -3.19 10.65 -23.57
CA GLU A 114 -4.27 11.01 -24.49
C GLU A 114 -4.54 12.52 -24.51
N GLY A 115 -4.53 13.18 -23.35
CA GLY A 115 -4.68 14.63 -23.26
C GLY A 115 -3.55 15.38 -23.98
N ALA A 116 -2.30 14.94 -23.80
CA ALA A 116 -1.15 15.50 -24.50
C ALA A 116 -1.22 15.25 -26.02
N ARG A 117 -1.66 14.06 -26.46
CA ARG A 117 -1.89 13.76 -27.89
C ARG A 117 -2.97 14.65 -28.48
N ARG A 118 -4.12 14.78 -27.82
CA ARG A 118 -5.20 15.68 -28.27
C ARG A 118 -4.75 17.13 -28.35
N PHE A 119 -3.94 17.58 -27.39
CA PHE A 119 -3.36 18.92 -27.42
C PHE A 119 -2.40 19.10 -28.60
N ALA A 120 -1.51 18.14 -28.86
CA ALA A 120 -0.61 18.17 -30.01
C ALA A 120 -1.38 18.14 -31.35
N ASP A 121 -2.44 17.33 -31.44
CA ASP A 121 -3.31 17.27 -32.62
C ASP A 121 -4.06 18.61 -32.81
N SER A 122 -4.55 19.24 -31.74
CA SER A 122 -5.18 20.57 -31.83
C SER A 122 -4.19 21.65 -32.25
N VAL A 123 -2.96 21.63 -31.75
CA VAL A 123 -1.91 22.58 -32.17
C VAL A 123 -1.55 22.37 -33.64
N THR A 124 -1.37 21.12 -34.08
CA THR A 124 -1.05 20.82 -35.48
C THR A 124 -2.20 21.19 -36.43
N SER A 125 -3.45 20.95 -36.03
CA SER A 125 -4.62 21.31 -36.84
C SER A 125 -4.94 22.81 -36.84
N ASP A 126 -4.64 23.53 -35.76
CA ASP A 126 -4.72 24.99 -35.72
C ASP A 126 -3.54 25.64 -36.47
N ASP A 127 -2.36 25.01 -36.50
CA ASP A 127 -1.25 25.44 -37.34
C ASP A 127 -1.53 25.18 -38.84
N LEU A 128 -2.29 24.13 -39.20
CA LEU A 128 -2.81 23.93 -40.57
C LEU A 128 -3.88 24.97 -40.97
N LYS A 129 -4.53 25.64 -40.02
CA LYS A 129 -5.45 26.76 -40.29
C LYS A 129 -4.74 28.12 -40.38
N LYS A 130 -3.46 28.22 -40.01
CA LYS A 130 -2.68 29.45 -40.15
C LYS A 130 -2.17 29.68 -41.58
N ASP A 131 -2.25 28.68 -42.47
CA ASP A 131 -1.91 28.85 -43.88
C ASP A 131 -2.98 29.60 -44.68
N ASP A 132 -4.24 29.65 -44.21
CA ASP A 132 -5.30 30.48 -44.80
C ASP A 132 -5.34 31.92 -44.22
N ILE A 133 -4.71 32.16 -43.07
CA ILE A 133 -4.63 33.49 -42.42
C ILE A 133 -3.40 34.30 -42.88
N LYS A 134 -2.48 33.71 -43.66
CA LYS A 134 -1.32 34.45 -44.22
C LYS A 134 -1.67 35.39 -45.39
N LYS A 135 -2.91 35.40 -45.89
CA LYS A 135 -3.31 36.30 -46.98
C LYS A 135 -3.92 37.64 -46.55
N ASN A 136 -4.14 37.92 -45.25
CA ASN A 136 -4.74 39.22 -44.90
C ASN A 136 -4.48 39.79 -43.49
N ILE A 137 -3.24 39.75 -42.98
CA ILE A 137 -2.86 40.52 -41.78
C ILE A 137 -1.49 41.18 -41.99
N PRO A 138 -1.34 42.50 -41.71
CA PRO A 138 -0.08 43.23 -41.90
C PRO A 138 1.04 42.64 -41.03
N VAL A 139 2.22 42.60 -41.63
CA VAL A 139 3.47 42.14 -41.02
C VAL A 139 3.75 42.95 -39.76
N ALA A 140 3.51 42.36 -38.59
CA ALA A 140 4.11 42.80 -37.34
C ALA A 140 5.43 42.06 -37.17
N THR A 141 6.53 42.78 -37.39
CA THR A 141 7.90 42.36 -37.10
C THR A 141 8.04 42.12 -35.59
N GLY A 142 7.93 40.86 -35.18
CA GLY A 142 8.30 40.41 -33.85
C GLY A 142 9.01 39.07 -34.01
N ASP A 143 10.29 39.04 -33.64
CA ASP A 143 11.15 37.88 -33.83
C ASP A 143 10.55 36.61 -33.19
N ALA A 144 10.75 35.48 -33.86
CA ALA A 144 10.28 34.19 -33.38
C ALA A 144 10.87 33.89 -31.98
N PRO A 145 10.09 33.25 -31.08
CA PRO A 145 10.57 32.92 -29.74
C PRO A 145 11.84 32.04 -29.84
N ARG A 146 12.93 32.54 -29.23
CA ARG A 146 14.22 31.84 -29.19
C ARG A 146 14.09 30.57 -28.35
N TYR A 147 14.59 29.46 -28.88
CA TYR A 147 14.85 28.26 -28.08
C TYR A 147 15.98 28.58 -27.11
N ILE A 148 15.67 28.53 -25.81
CA ILE A 148 16.64 28.70 -24.73
C ILE A 148 17.17 27.31 -24.40
N ASP A 149 18.49 27.13 -24.52
CA ASP A 149 19.14 25.87 -24.18
C ASP A 149 18.89 25.55 -22.69
N PRO A 150 18.49 24.31 -22.33
CA PRO A 150 18.27 23.91 -20.95
C PRO A 150 19.43 24.24 -19.99
N SER A 151 20.67 24.32 -20.49
CA SER A 151 21.84 24.70 -19.71
C SER A 151 21.90 26.19 -19.33
N GLU A 152 21.27 27.08 -20.11
CA GLU A 152 21.18 28.52 -19.81
C GLU A 152 20.08 28.80 -18.78
N HIS A 153 18.96 28.08 -18.86
CA HIS A 153 17.85 28.22 -17.92
C HIS A 153 18.24 27.86 -16.47
N ASP A 154 19.06 26.83 -16.30
CA ASP A 154 19.54 26.40 -14.99
C ASP A 154 20.56 27.38 -14.41
N ALA A 155 21.32 28.06 -15.26
CA ALA A 155 22.20 29.15 -14.86
C ALA A 155 21.41 30.37 -14.36
N GLU A 156 20.34 30.78 -15.05
CA GLU A 156 19.47 31.89 -14.61
C GLU A 156 18.75 31.59 -13.29
N LEU A 157 18.25 30.36 -13.10
CA LEU A 157 17.63 29.93 -11.85
C LEU A 157 18.60 29.94 -10.66
N SER A 158 19.88 29.67 -10.90
CA SER A 158 20.91 29.69 -9.85
C SER A 158 21.20 31.11 -9.34
N VAL A 159 21.14 32.11 -10.24
CA VAL A 159 21.34 33.53 -9.91
C VAL A 159 20.10 34.09 -9.18
N LEU A 160 18.89 33.72 -9.61
CA LEU A 160 17.64 34.14 -8.96
C LEU A 160 17.48 33.58 -7.53
N LYS A 161 17.94 32.34 -7.28
CA LYS A 161 17.94 31.75 -5.94
C LYS A 161 18.94 32.41 -4.98
N GLN A 162 20.00 33.04 -5.48
CA GLN A 162 20.94 33.80 -4.63
C GLN A 162 20.42 35.19 -4.27
N GLY A 163 19.58 35.81 -5.11
CA GLY A 163 18.97 37.12 -4.83
C GLY A 163 17.79 37.09 -3.86
N THR A 164 17.23 35.92 -3.54
CA THR A 164 16.06 35.76 -2.64
C THR A 164 16.48 35.25 -1.26
N LYS A 165 17.47 35.91 -0.65
CA LYS A 165 17.75 35.82 0.79
C LYS A 165 17.62 37.23 1.36
N ILE A 166 16.40 37.60 1.73
CA ILE A 166 16.10 38.63 2.73
C ILE A 166 15.19 37.97 3.76
#